data_AF-A0A8B7TTS3-F1
#
_entry.id   AF-A0A8B7TTS3-F1
#
_cell.length_a   1.000
_cell.length_b   1.000
_cell.length_c   1.000
_cell.angle_alpha   90.00
_cell.angle_beta   90.00
_cell.angle_gamma   90.00
#
_symmetry.space_group_name_H-M   'P 1'
#
loop_
_entity.id
_entity.type
_entity.pdbx_description
1 polymer ?
#
loop_
_entity_poly.entity_id
_entity_poly.type
_entity_poly.pdbx_seq_one_letter_code
_entity_poly.pdbx_strand_id
1 'polypeptide(L)'
;MNEWRSKLNKVIRGPSIDEALTGNNGFAVVRPPGHHAEESAAMGFCFFNSVAITAKYLRDQLNISKILIVDLDVHHGNGTQQAFYADPSILYISLHRYDEGNFFPGSGAPSQVGTGLGEGYNINIAWTGGLDPPMGDVEYLEAFRTVVMPVAKEFDPDMVLVSTGFDALEGHTPPLGGYKVTAKCFGHLTKQLMTLADGRVVLALEGGHDLTAICDASEACVNALLGNELEPLPKDILHQTPNMNAVTSLQKIIEFQSKYWKSVRMVAVPRGCALPGAQLQEETETVSALASLTVDVEQPFAQDDSRTAGEPMEEEPAL
;
A
#
# COMPACT_ATOMS: atom_id res chain seq x y z
N MET A 1 24.95 16.06 9.61
CA MET A 1 24.00 17.10 9.15
C MET A 1 23.77 17.09 7.63
N ASN A 2 24.78 16.81 6.80
CA ASN A 2 24.65 16.85 5.33
C ASN A 2 23.99 15.61 4.70
N GLU A 3 24.19 14.42 5.28
CA GLU A 3 23.62 13.17 4.73
C GLU A 3 22.10 13.10 4.87
N TRP A 4 21.57 13.45 6.04
CA TRP A 4 20.12 13.49 6.30
C TRP A 4 19.40 14.49 5.39
N ARG A 5 19.96 15.71 5.20
CA ARG A 5 19.41 16.71 4.27
C ARG A 5 19.43 16.22 2.82
N SER A 6 20.45 15.47 2.42
CA SER A 6 20.53 14.88 1.08
C SER A 6 19.44 13.83 0.86
N LYS A 7 19.24 12.92 1.83
CA LYS A 7 18.17 11.91 1.76
C LYS A 7 16.78 12.57 1.80
N LEU A 8 16.57 13.55 2.67
CA LEU A 8 15.32 14.29 2.77
C LEU A 8 14.98 15.05 1.49
N ASN A 9 15.97 15.69 0.86
CA ASN A 9 15.78 16.40 -0.41
C ASN A 9 15.40 15.47 -1.57
N LYS A 10 15.77 14.18 -1.52
CA LYS A 10 15.35 13.19 -2.53
C LYS A 10 13.88 12.77 -2.36
N VAL A 11 13.37 12.80 -1.13
CA VAL A 11 11.99 12.39 -0.82
C VAL A 11 11.01 13.55 -0.95
N ILE A 12 11.39 14.77 -0.52
CA ILE A 12 10.49 15.94 -0.41
C ILE A 12 10.53 16.86 -1.65
N ARG A 13 11.63 16.90 -2.41
CA ARG A 13 11.54 17.49 -3.76
C ARG A 13 10.63 16.55 -4.53
N GLY A 14 9.49 17.05 -5.00
CA GLY A 14 8.53 16.25 -5.75
C GLY A 14 9.31 15.40 -6.73
N PRO A 15 9.36 14.06 -6.55
CA PRO A 15 10.18 13.23 -7.40
C PRO A 15 9.72 13.55 -8.81
N SER A 16 10.64 13.91 -9.71
CA SER A 16 10.24 13.79 -11.11
C SER A 16 9.77 12.35 -11.27
N ILE A 17 8.67 12.14 -11.98
CA ILE A 17 8.15 10.80 -12.22
C ILE A 17 9.30 9.88 -12.70
N ASP A 18 10.24 10.44 -13.46
CA ASP A 18 11.48 9.80 -13.90
C ASP A 18 12.38 9.26 -12.75
N GLU A 19 12.50 9.96 -11.62
CA GLU A 19 13.27 9.49 -10.47
C GLU A 19 12.58 8.33 -9.75
N ALA A 20 11.25 8.34 -9.64
CA ALA A 20 10.50 7.23 -9.04
C ALA A 20 10.61 5.94 -9.87
N LEU A 21 10.65 6.07 -11.19
CA LEU A 21 10.86 4.94 -12.12
C LEU A 21 12.23 4.27 -11.96
N THR A 22 13.22 4.95 -11.38
CA THR A 22 14.55 4.38 -11.11
C THR A 22 14.64 3.61 -9.79
N GLY A 23 13.51 3.30 -9.15
CA GLY A 23 13.45 2.57 -7.88
C GLY A 23 13.49 3.47 -6.64
N ASN A 24 13.18 4.77 -6.79
CA ASN A 24 13.05 5.68 -5.66
C ASN A 24 11.58 5.85 -5.26
N ASN A 25 11.39 6.27 -4.01
CA ASN A 25 10.10 6.66 -3.45
C ASN A 25 10.07 8.19 -3.24
N GLY A 26 8.90 8.76 -2.95
CA GLY A 26 8.82 10.19 -2.67
C GLY A 26 7.49 10.67 -2.10
N PHE A 27 7.51 11.90 -1.58
CA PHE A 27 6.37 12.60 -0.97
C PHE A 27 6.23 14.00 -1.58
N ALA A 28 5.15 14.21 -2.33
CA ALA A 28 4.83 15.49 -2.94
C ALA A 28 4.02 16.36 -1.95
N VAL A 29 4.67 17.38 -1.38
CA VAL A 29 4.02 18.40 -0.53
C VAL A 29 3.33 19.42 -1.42
N VAL A 30 2.12 19.11 -1.88
CA VAL A 30 1.39 19.89 -2.89
C VAL A 30 0.05 20.42 -2.38
N ARG A 31 -0.46 21.46 -3.03
CA ARG A 31 -1.82 22.00 -2.88
C ARG A 31 -2.20 22.82 -4.13
N PRO A 32 -3.50 22.99 -4.46
CA PRO A 32 -4.69 22.38 -3.85
C PRO A 32 -4.73 20.84 -4.02
N PRO A 33 -5.62 20.12 -3.30
CA PRO A 33 -5.85 18.69 -3.54
C PRO A 33 -6.41 18.42 -4.94
N GLY A 34 -6.49 17.15 -5.33
CA GLY A 34 -6.90 16.73 -6.66
C GLY A 34 -7.94 15.60 -6.73
N HIS A 35 -8.03 14.70 -5.75
CA HIS A 35 -8.79 13.45 -5.90
C HIS A 35 -10.31 13.59 -6.12
N HIS A 36 -10.91 14.77 -5.85
CA HIS A 36 -12.32 15.05 -6.14
C HIS A 36 -12.58 15.68 -7.51
N ALA A 37 -11.54 16.10 -8.24
CA ALA A 37 -11.70 16.70 -9.56
C ALA A 37 -12.06 15.61 -10.58
N GLU A 38 -13.25 15.75 -11.17
CA GLU A 38 -13.77 14.88 -12.23
C GLU A 38 -13.34 15.40 -13.61
N GLU A 39 -13.63 14.64 -14.68
CA GLU A 39 -13.23 14.98 -16.07
C GLU A 39 -13.60 16.42 -16.46
N SER A 40 -14.78 16.89 -16.04
CA SER A 40 -15.32 18.20 -16.41
C SER A 40 -15.91 18.97 -15.22
N ALA A 41 -15.50 18.65 -13.99
CA ALA A 41 -16.00 19.34 -12.79
C ALA A 41 -14.92 19.48 -11.70
N ALA A 42 -14.79 20.71 -11.18
CA ALA A 42 -14.02 21.02 -9.98
C ALA A 42 -14.96 21.00 -8.76
N MET A 43 -14.57 20.31 -7.69
CA MET A 43 -15.33 20.22 -6.43
C MET A 43 -14.41 19.84 -5.27
N GLY A 44 -14.87 20.01 -4.02
CA GLY A 44 -14.08 19.61 -2.84
C GLY A 44 -12.67 20.24 -2.82
N PHE A 45 -12.56 21.51 -3.20
CA PHE A 45 -11.29 22.25 -3.36
C PHE A 45 -10.36 21.76 -4.48
N CYS A 46 -10.74 20.71 -5.22
CA CYS A 46 -9.95 20.10 -6.28
C CYS A 46 -10.31 20.69 -7.65
N PHE A 47 -9.29 21.07 -8.43
CA PHE A 47 -9.44 21.58 -9.80
C PHE A 47 -8.90 20.61 -10.85
N PHE A 48 -7.77 19.96 -10.56
CA PHE A 48 -7.15 18.96 -11.41
C PHE A 48 -6.72 17.78 -10.54
N ASN A 49 -6.95 16.57 -11.03
CA ASN A 49 -6.60 15.36 -10.30
C ASN A 49 -5.13 14.97 -10.54
N SER A 50 -4.23 15.50 -9.72
CA SER A 50 -2.78 15.31 -9.82
C SER A 50 -2.36 13.83 -9.88
N VAL A 51 -2.95 12.98 -9.03
CA VAL A 51 -2.64 11.55 -8.96
C VAL A 51 -3.16 10.81 -10.19
N ALA A 52 -4.39 11.09 -10.64
CA ALA A 52 -4.94 10.47 -11.85
C ALA A 52 -4.19 10.90 -13.12
N ILE A 53 -3.82 12.18 -13.23
CA ILE A 53 -2.98 12.67 -14.34
C ILE A 53 -1.63 11.95 -14.35
N THR A 54 -1.03 11.75 -13.18
CA THR A 54 0.24 11.03 -13.02
C THR A 54 0.11 9.56 -13.44
N ALA A 55 -0.92 8.85 -12.97
CA ALA A 55 -1.18 7.46 -13.36
C ALA A 55 -1.40 7.31 -14.87
N LYS A 56 -2.19 8.21 -15.48
CA LYS A 56 -2.42 8.22 -16.92
C LYS A 56 -1.12 8.47 -17.70
N TYR A 57 -0.30 9.41 -17.26
CA TYR A 57 1.00 9.70 -17.88
C TYR A 57 1.95 8.49 -17.79
N LEU A 58 2.09 7.88 -16.62
CA LEU A 58 2.90 6.69 -16.39
C LEU A 58 2.51 5.52 -17.30
N ARG A 59 1.21 5.25 -17.39
CA ARG A 59 0.68 4.17 -18.23
C ARG A 59 0.84 4.47 -19.72
N ASP A 60 0.39 5.64 -20.17
CA ASP A 60 0.28 5.96 -21.60
C ASP A 60 1.63 6.37 -22.23
N GLN A 61 2.54 6.96 -21.47
CA GLN A 61 3.81 7.50 -21.99
C GLN A 61 5.02 6.66 -21.59
N LEU A 62 4.97 5.98 -20.44
CA LEU A 62 6.11 5.26 -19.86
C LEU A 62 5.87 3.75 -19.76
N ASN A 63 4.75 3.25 -20.30
CA ASN A 63 4.40 1.83 -20.38
C ASN A 63 4.40 1.09 -19.03
N ILE A 64 4.10 1.79 -17.94
CA ILE A 64 3.86 1.15 -16.65
C ILE A 64 2.51 0.44 -16.71
N SER A 65 2.54 -0.89 -16.60
CA SER A 65 1.43 -1.75 -17.02
C SER A 65 0.39 -1.96 -15.92
N LYS A 66 0.81 -1.99 -14.65
CA LYS A 66 -0.08 -2.15 -13.49
C LYS A 66 0.22 -1.09 -12.45
N ILE A 67 -0.71 -0.16 -12.21
CA ILE A 67 -0.56 0.91 -11.20
C ILE A 67 -1.60 0.71 -10.10
N LEU A 68 -1.13 0.65 -8.86
CA LEU A 68 -1.99 0.70 -7.68
C LEU A 68 -2.13 2.15 -7.23
N ILE A 69 -3.36 2.62 -7.06
CA ILE A 69 -3.67 3.88 -6.39
C ILE A 69 -4.37 3.58 -5.07
N VAL A 70 -3.75 3.95 -3.95
CA VAL A 70 -4.38 3.89 -2.62
C VAL A 70 -4.75 5.29 -2.17
N ASP A 71 -6.02 5.51 -1.86
CA ASP A 71 -6.53 6.78 -1.37
C ASP A 71 -6.83 6.67 0.13
N LEU A 72 -6.04 7.39 0.92
CA LEU A 72 -6.08 7.41 2.38
C LEU A 72 -6.77 8.66 2.96
N ASP A 73 -7.19 9.59 2.10
CA ASP A 73 -8.03 10.71 2.52
C ASP A 73 -9.35 10.20 3.11
N VAL A 74 -9.88 10.87 4.13
CA VAL A 74 -11.12 10.40 4.78
C VAL A 74 -12.34 10.51 3.87
N HIS A 75 -12.24 11.30 2.79
CA HIS A 75 -13.26 11.45 1.77
C HIS A 75 -12.97 10.56 0.57
N HIS A 76 -14.04 10.05 -0.06
CA HIS A 76 -13.89 9.26 -1.28
C HIS A 76 -13.35 10.11 -2.45
N GLY A 77 -12.25 9.68 -3.07
CA GLY A 77 -11.68 10.28 -4.29
C GLY A 77 -12.50 9.97 -5.55
N ASN A 78 -13.70 10.54 -5.63
CA ASN A 78 -14.64 10.33 -6.73
C ASN A 78 -14.07 10.62 -8.13
N GLY A 79 -13.17 11.61 -8.25
CA GLY A 79 -12.50 11.92 -9.50
C GLY A 79 -11.54 10.82 -9.94
N THR A 80 -10.78 10.26 -9.00
CA THR A 80 -9.85 9.15 -9.28
C THR A 80 -10.62 7.88 -9.65
N GLN A 81 -11.71 7.57 -8.91
CA GLN A 81 -12.62 6.47 -9.26
C GLN A 81 -13.16 6.64 -10.69
N GLN A 82 -13.68 7.82 -11.04
CA GLN A 82 -14.23 8.08 -12.38
C GLN A 82 -13.19 7.89 -13.48
N ALA A 83 -11.96 8.38 -13.27
CA ALA A 83 -10.90 8.36 -14.27
C ALA A 83 -10.50 6.94 -14.73
N PHE A 84 -10.66 5.94 -13.85
CA PHE A 84 -10.17 4.57 -14.08
C PHE A 84 -11.24 3.49 -13.94
N TYR A 85 -12.51 3.86 -13.81
CA TYR A 85 -13.60 2.92 -13.46
C TYR A 85 -13.74 1.72 -14.41
N ALA A 86 -13.29 1.85 -15.66
CA ALA A 86 -13.34 0.80 -16.68
C ALA A 86 -11.99 0.16 -17.01
N ASP A 87 -10.93 0.52 -16.29
CA ASP A 87 -9.54 0.22 -16.67
C ASP A 87 -8.88 -0.81 -15.73
N PRO A 88 -8.63 -2.05 -16.19
CA PRO A 88 -7.99 -3.08 -15.36
C PRO A 88 -6.49 -2.88 -15.14
N SER A 89 -5.85 -1.93 -15.85
CA SER A 89 -4.42 -1.62 -15.63
C SER A 89 -4.22 -0.76 -14.37
N ILE A 90 -5.29 -0.19 -13.82
CA ILE A 90 -5.25 0.66 -12.64
C ILE A 90 -6.16 0.05 -11.57
N LEU A 91 -5.57 -0.35 -10.44
CA LEU A 91 -6.32 -0.75 -9.26
C LEU A 91 -6.50 0.47 -8.35
N TYR A 92 -7.74 0.94 -8.17
CA TYR A 92 -8.06 2.01 -7.22
C TYR A 92 -8.64 1.42 -5.92
N ILE A 93 -8.05 1.77 -4.78
CA ILE A 93 -8.54 1.38 -3.45
C ILE A 93 -8.68 2.64 -2.61
N SER A 94 -9.89 2.93 -2.12
CA SER A 94 -10.16 4.08 -1.25
C SER A 94 -10.63 3.64 0.13
N LEU A 95 -10.07 4.22 1.19
CA LEU A 95 -10.51 4.05 2.58
C LEU A 95 -11.16 5.35 3.06
N HIS A 96 -12.48 5.40 3.09
CA HIS A 96 -13.19 6.66 3.34
C HIS A 96 -14.40 6.47 4.25
N ARG A 97 -14.76 7.55 4.93
CA ARG A 97 -16.03 7.65 5.65
C ARG A 97 -17.16 7.77 4.65
N TYR A 98 -18.07 6.80 4.66
CA TYR A 98 -19.18 6.74 3.73
C TYR A 98 -20.53 7.00 4.41
N ASP A 99 -20.78 6.35 5.55
CA ASP A 99 -22.02 6.46 6.33
C ASP A 99 -23.29 6.33 5.47
N GLU A 100 -23.34 5.30 4.63
CA GLU A 100 -24.41 5.06 3.65
C GLU A 100 -24.69 6.26 2.73
N GLY A 101 -23.63 6.96 2.31
CA GLY A 101 -23.70 8.11 1.39
C GLY A 101 -24.00 9.45 2.07
N ASN A 102 -23.98 9.51 3.40
CA ASN A 102 -24.30 10.73 4.17
C ASN A 102 -23.06 11.55 4.57
N PHE A 103 -21.88 11.19 4.10
CA PHE A 103 -20.65 11.97 4.28
C PHE A 103 -20.11 12.43 2.92
N PHE A 104 -19.51 13.61 2.86
CA PHE A 104 -19.00 14.18 1.60
C PHE A 104 -17.99 13.22 0.95
N PRO A 105 -18.02 13.01 -0.38
CA PRO A 105 -18.93 13.59 -1.39
C PRO A 105 -20.25 12.80 -1.60
N GLY A 106 -20.49 11.74 -0.83
CA GLY A 106 -21.68 10.87 -0.92
C GLY A 106 -21.57 9.72 -1.93
N SER A 107 -20.48 9.65 -2.70
CA SER A 107 -20.14 8.52 -3.56
C SER A 107 -19.21 7.54 -2.85
N GLY A 108 -18.81 6.44 -3.52
CA GLY A 108 -17.88 5.46 -2.96
C GLY A 108 -18.57 4.25 -2.33
N ALA A 109 -19.75 3.86 -2.81
CA ALA A 109 -20.45 2.70 -2.26
C ALA A 109 -19.62 1.41 -2.45
N PRO A 110 -19.67 0.43 -1.53
CA PRO A 110 -18.89 -0.81 -1.64
C PRO A 110 -19.31 -1.68 -2.84
N SER A 111 -20.51 -1.47 -3.39
CA SER A 111 -20.99 -2.14 -4.60
C SER A 111 -20.46 -1.54 -5.90
N GLN A 112 -19.78 -0.39 -5.86
CA GLN A 112 -19.16 0.25 -7.02
C GLN A 112 -17.80 -0.39 -7.29
N VAL A 113 -17.82 -1.49 -8.06
CA VAL A 113 -16.64 -2.35 -8.27
C VAL A 113 -15.93 -2.12 -9.61
N GLY A 114 -16.31 -1.09 -10.36
CA GLY A 114 -15.84 -0.84 -11.73
C GLY A 114 -16.89 -1.21 -12.78
N THR A 115 -16.51 -1.17 -14.05
CA THR A 115 -17.38 -1.53 -15.19
C THR A 115 -16.58 -2.18 -16.32
N GLY A 116 -17.22 -3.08 -17.07
CA GLY A 116 -16.57 -3.72 -18.23
C GLY A 116 -15.31 -4.47 -17.82
N LEU A 117 -14.17 -4.17 -18.45
CA LEU A 117 -12.90 -4.82 -18.11
C LEU A 117 -12.37 -4.40 -16.73
N GLY A 118 -12.78 -3.24 -16.21
CA GLY A 118 -12.37 -2.74 -14.89
C GLY A 118 -13.17 -3.32 -13.72
N GLU A 119 -14.14 -4.22 -13.94
CA GLU A 119 -14.85 -4.87 -12.84
C GLU A 119 -13.88 -5.64 -11.92
N GLY A 120 -13.94 -5.34 -10.62
CA GLY A 120 -13.02 -5.83 -9.59
C GLY A 120 -11.82 -4.90 -9.31
N TYR A 121 -11.52 -3.95 -10.20
CA TYR A 121 -10.34 -3.06 -10.07
C TYR A 121 -10.66 -1.72 -9.39
N ASN A 122 -11.89 -1.56 -8.89
CA ASN A 122 -12.28 -0.46 -8.01
C ASN A 122 -12.74 -1.02 -6.67
N ILE A 123 -12.07 -0.65 -5.58
CA ILE A 123 -12.36 -1.14 -4.23
C ILE A 123 -12.63 0.02 -3.30
N ASN A 124 -13.90 0.13 -2.89
CA ASN A 124 -14.31 1.12 -1.90
C ASN A 124 -14.39 0.49 -0.51
N ILE A 125 -13.41 0.78 0.32
CA ILE A 125 -13.44 0.51 1.76
C ILE A 125 -14.27 1.60 2.44
N ALA A 126 -15.58 1.47 2.27
CA ALA A 126 -16.60 2.44 2.63
C ALA A 126 -17.06 2.26 4.09
N TRP A 127 -16.41 2.95 5.02
CA TRP A 127 -16.73 2.88 6.44
C TRP A 127 -18.15 3.40 6.71
N THR A 128 -18.96 2.56 7.34
CA THR A 128 -20.34 2.89 7.71
C THR A 128 -20.59 2.58 9.18
N GLY A 129 -21.37 3.43 9.84
CA GLY A 129 -21.75 3.28 11.25
C GLY A 129 -21.59 4.58 12.05
N GLY A 130 -21.20 5.67 11.39
CA GLY A 130 -20.98 6.96 12.00
C GLY A 130 -19.73 6.98 12.87
N LEU A 131 -19.85 7.67 13.99
CA LEU A 131 -18.76 7.92 14.94
C LEU A 131 -19.02 7.23 16.29
N ASP A 132 -19.65 6.05 16.27
CA ASP A 132 -20.01 5.27 17.47
C ASP A 132 -19.46 3.82 17.43
N PRO A 133 -18.17 3.62 17.78
CA PRO A 133 -17.13 4.64 17.95
C PRO A 133 -16.56 5.10 16.59
N PRO A 134 -15.77 6.19 16.56
CA PRO A 134 -15.01 6.57 15.38
C PRO A 134 -13.99 5.49 14.98
N MET A 135 -13.68 5.39 13.68
CA MET A 135 -12.58 4.53 13.21
C MET A 135 -11.23 5.09 13.68
N GLY A 136 -10.28 4.22 13.97
CA GLY A 136 -8.91 4.57 14.33
C GLY A 136 -7.90 3.59 13.76
N ASP A 137 -6.74 3.49 14.44
CA ASP A 137 -5.60 2.69 13.98
C ASP A 137 -5.96 1.22 13.75
N VAL A 138 -6.70 0.61 14.68
CA VAL A 138 -7.06 -0.82 14.62
C VAL A 138 -7.85 -1.13 13.35
N GLU A 139 -8.82 -0.27 13.00
CA GLU A 139 -9.67 -0.45 11.83
C GLU A 139 -8.91 -0.27 10.51
N TYR A 140 -8.05 0.75 10.41
CA TYR A 140 -7.23 0.99 9.22
C TYR A 140 -6.19 -0.13 9.02
N LEU A 141 -5.55 -0.59 10.10
CA LEU A 141 -4.61 -1.71 10.05
C LEU A 141 -5.32 -3.00 9.65
N GLU A 142 -6.52 -3.25 10.15
CA GLU A 142 -7.31 -4.42 9.77
C GLU A 142 -7.75 -4.35 8.29
N ALA A 143 -8.17 -3.19 7.80
CA ALA A 143 -8.48 -3.00 6.38
C ALA A 143 -7.27 -3.31 5.50
N PHE A 144 -6.08 -2.87 5.91
CA PHE A 144 -4.83 -3.19 5.23
C PHE A 144 -4.53 -4.69 5.23
N ARG A 145 -4.69 -5.33 6.39
CA ARG A 145 -4.42 -6.76 6.57
C ARG A 145 -5.38 -7.66 5.79
N THR A 146 -6.65 -7.27 5.70
CA THR A 146 -7.73 -8.14 5.17
C THR A 146 -8.12 -7.85 3.73
N VAL A 147 -7.90 -6.62 3.25
CA VAL A 147 -8.32 -6.19 1.91
C VAL A 147 -7.15 -5.57 1.14
N VAL A 148 -6.58 -4.45 1.61
CA VAL A 148 -5.62 -3.67 0.80
C VAL A 148 -4.39 -4.48 0.40
N MET A 149 -3.65 -5.02 1.37
CA MET A 149 -2.41 -5.75 1.10
C MET A 149 -2.64 -7.09 0.39
N PRO A 150 -3.65 -7.91 0.74
CA PRO A 150 -3.97 -9.12 -0.01
C PRO A 150 -4.25 -8.85 -1.50
N VAL A 151 -5.13 -7.89 -1.81
CA VAL A 151 -5.45 -7.51 -3.20
C VAL A 151 -4.23 -6.94 -3.88
N ALA A 152 -3.53 -6.00 -3.25
CA ALA A 152 -2.36 -5.35 -3.85
C ALA A 152 -1.26 -6.36 -4.19
N LYS A 153 -1.04 -7.38 -3.36
CA LYS A 153 -0.08 -8.46 -3.66
C LYS A 153 -0.56 -9.39 -4.78
N GLU A 154 -1.85 -9.67 -4.88
CA GLU A 154 -2.42 -10.45 -5.99
C GLU A 154 -2.39 -9.66 -7.32
N PHE A 155 -2.61 -8.34 -7.26
CA PHE A 155 -2.51 -7.44 -8.40
C PHE A 155 -1.06 -7.25 -8.86
N ASP A 156 -0.10 -7.27 -7.92
CA ASP A 156 1.33 -7.19 -8.19
C ASP A 156 1.70 -5.92 -8.99
N PRO A 157 1.53 -4.71 -8.42
CA PRO A 157 1.71 -3.46 -9.16
C PRO A 157 3.17 -3.18 -9.52
N ASP A 158 3.36 -2.54 -10.67
CA ASP A 158 4.65 -1.99 -11.10
C ASP A 158 4.97 -0.65 -10.40
N MET A 159 3.94 0.05 -9.93
CA MET A 159 4.03 1.36 -9.26
C MET A 159 2.88 1.53 -8.26
N VAL A 160 3.17 2.16 -7.12
CA VAL A 160 2.15 2.59 -6.16
C VAL A 160 2.08 4.11 -6.07
N LEU A 161 0.89 4.66 -6.28
CA LEU A 161 0.57 6.06 -6.02
C LEU A 161 -0.36 6.13 -4.81
N VAL A 162 -0.16 7.11 -3.94
CA VAL A 162 -0.96 7.28 -2.74
C VAL A 162 -1.53 8.69 -2.69
N SER A 163 -2.84 8.82 -2.87
CA SER A 163 -3.58 10.05 -2.53
C SER A 163 -3.62 10.12 -0.99
N THR A 164 -2.77 10.97 -0.41
CA THR A 164 -2.47 10.98 1.02
C THR A 164 -3.13 12.19 1.68
N GLY A 165 -4.41 12.07 1.99
CA GLY A 165 -5.10 13.01 2.87
C GLY A 165 -4.92 12.64 4.33
N PHE A 166 -4.82 13.63 5.21
CA PHE A 166 -4.60 13.43 6.65
C PHE A 166 -5.79 13.83 7.52
N ASP A 167 -6.99 13.98 6.95
CA ASP A 167 -8.22 14.34 7.67
C ASP A 167 -8.92 13.17 8.37
N ALA A 168 -8.44 11.94 8.19
CA ALA A 168 -8.80 10.79 9.04
C ALA A 168 -8.12 10.84 10.43
N LEU A 169 -7.13 11.72 10.61
CA LEU A 169 -6.39 11.80 11.86
C LEU A 169 -7.21 12.45 12.98
N GLU A 170 -6.88 12.06 14.22
CA GLU A 170 -7.31 12.78 15.41
C GLU A 170 -6.94 14.28 15.29
N GLY A 171 -7.88 15.14 15.70
CA GLY A 171 -7.80 16.60 15.54
C GLY A 171 -8.80 17.17 14.53
N HIS A 172 -9.32 16.33 13.63
CA HIS A 172 -10.34 16.74 12.66
C HIS A 172 -11.76 16.56 13.22
N THR A 173 -12.53 17.65 13.25
CA THR A 173 -13.90 17.62 13.77
C THR A 173 -14.85 16.75 12.93
N PRO A 174 -15.92 16.19 13.51
CA PRO A 174 -16.88 15.33 12.82
C PRO A 174 -17.44 15.80 11.46
N PRO A 175 -17.65 17.10 11.20
CA PRO A 175 -18.10 17.54 9.88
C PRO A 175 -17.04 17.44 8.76
N LEU A 176 -15.76 17.39 9.13
CA LEU A 176 -14.62 17.35 8.20
C LEU A 176 -13.94 15.98 8.14
N GLY A 177 -14.03 15.20 9.21
CA GLY A 177 -13.50 13.84 9.27
C GLY A 177 -14.16 13.10 10.42
N GLY A 178 -13.62 13.28 11.63
CA GLY A 178 -14.18 12.74 12.87
C GLY A 178 -13.59 11.41 13.33
N TYR A 179 -12.62 10.88 12.60
CA TYR A 179 -11.86 9.67 12.97
C TYR A 179 -10.69 9.99 13.90
N LYS A 180 -10.04 8.93 14.38
CA LYS A 180 -8.97 8.97 15.38
C LYS A 180 -7.76 8.16 14.96
N VAL A 181 -7.45 8.15 13.67
CA VAL A 181 -6.21 7.53 13.19
C VAL A 181 -5.03 8.37 13.68
N THR A 182 -3.93 7.73 14.04
CA THR A 182 -2.72 8.42 14.49
C THR A 182 -1.76 8.66 13.33
N ALA A 183 -0.96 9.72 13.43
CA ALA A 183 0.15 9.97 12.52
C ALA A 183 1.11 8.76 12.42
N LYS A 184 1.35 8.08 13.55
CA LYS A 184 2.17 6.85 13.60
C LYS A 184 1.59 5.77 12.71
N CYS A 185 0.28 5.55 12.75
CA CYS A 185 -0.39 4.58 11.90
C CYS A 185 -0.13 4.88 10.42
N PHE A 186 -0.25 6.13 9.97
CA PHE A 186 0.06 6.51 8.58
C PHE A 186 1.51 6.17 8.16
N GLY A 187 2.48 6.34 9.06
CA GLY A 187 3.86 5.86 8.83
C GLY A 187 3.92 4.33 8.62
N HIS A 188 3.22 3.55 9.44
CA HIS A 188 3.14 2.09 9.30
C HIS A 188 2.39 1.63 8.05
N LEU A 189 1.30 2.31 7.67
CA LEU A 189 0.59 2.05 6.41
C LEU A 189 1.50 2.33 5.20
N THR A 190 2.24 3.45 5.23
CA THR A 190 3.25 3.79 4.21
C THR A 190 4.31 2.71 4.10
N LYS A 191 4.84 2.23 5.24
CA LYS A 191 5.84 1.15 5.28
C LYS A 191 5.31 -0.16 4.69
N GLN A 192 4.02 -0.48 4.88
CA GLN A 192 3.40 -1.65 4.24
C GLN A 192 3.32 -1.47 2.72
N LEU A 193 2.92 -0.31 2.22
CA LEU A 193 2.87 -0.05 0.77
C LEU A 193 4.25 -0.11 0.11
N MET A 194 5.31 0.29 0.83
CA MET A 194 6.69 0.19 0.35
C MET A 194 7.18 -1.25 0.13
N THR A 195 6.48 -2.27 0.62
CA THR A 195 6.82 -3.68 0.31
C THR A 195 6.33 -4.11 -1.07
N LEU A 196 5.59 -3.26 -1.78
CA LEU A 196 5.06 -3.50 -3.12
C LEU A 196 5.92 -2.78 -4.16
N ALA A 197 5.85 -3.19 -5.43
CA ALA A 197 6.49 -2.51 -6.55
C ALA A 197 7.99 -2.20 -6.34
N ASP A 198 8.72 -3.08 -5.64
CA ASP A 198 10.11 -2.87 -5.21
C ASP A 198 10.36 -1.52 -4.51
N GLY A 199 9.36 -1.00 -3.80
CA GLY A 199 9.44 0.29 -3.12
C GLY A 199 9.19 1.51 -4.01
N ARG A 200 8.76 1.35 -5.27
CA ARG A 200 8.33 2.45 -6.15
C ARG A 200 6.98 3.02 -5.69
N VAL A 201 7.04 3.85 -4.66
CA VAL A 201 5.89 4.43 -3.97
C VAL A 201 5.99 5.95 -3.98
N VAL A 202 4.96 6.63 -4.47
CA VAL A 202 4.85 8.09 -4.42
C VAL A 202 3.57 8.50 -3.69
N LEU A 203 3.74 9.25 -2.62
CA LEU A 203 2.66 9.88 -1.86
C LEU A 203 2.46 11.30 -2.37
N ALA A 204 1.22 11.73 -2.55
CA ALA A 204 0.86 13.10 -2.86
C ALA A 204 -0.14 13.62 -1.83
N LEU A 205 0.13 14.79 -1.25
CA LEU A 205 -0.73 15.40 -0.25
C LEU A 205 -2.11 15.78 -0.86
N GLU A 206 -3.19 15.35 -0.20
CA GLU A 206 -4.58 15.69 -0.54
C GLU A 206 -5.20 16.59 0.57
N GLY A 207 -6.17 16.09 1.33
CA GLY A 207 -6.80 16.76 2.46
C GLY A 207 -6.00 16.72 3.76
N GLY A 208 -6.65 17.14 4.85
CA GLY A 208 -6.02 17.41 6.15
C GLY A 208 -5.86 18.91 6.44
N HIS A 209 -6.30 19.33 7.64
CA HIS A 209 -6.49 20.74 7.98
C HIS A 209 -5.93 21.11 9.37
N ASP A 210 -5.94 20.20 10.33
CA ASP A 210 -5.26 20.45 11.60
C ASP A 210 -3.74 20.45 11.37
N LEU A 211 -3.10 21.60 11.64
CA LEU A 211 -1.69 21.82 11.32
C LEU A 211 -0.76 20.84 12.05
N THR A 212 -1.11 20.45 13.27
CA THR A 212 -0.28 19.51 14.04
C THR A 212 -0.42 18.12 13.43
N ALA A 213 -1.65 17.68 13.20
CA ALA A 213 -1.94 16.38 12.60
C ALA A 213 -1.26 16.20 11.24
N ILE A 214 -1.37 17.18 10.33
CA ILE A 214 -0.75 17.06 9.00
C ILE A 214 0.78 17.08 9.06
N CYS A 215 1.38 17.85 9.99
CA CYS A 215 2.83 17.88 10.17
C CYS A 215 3.34 16.54 10.69
N ASP A 216 2.74 16.03 11.76
CA ASP A 216 3.13 14.78 12.42
C ASP A 216 2.98 13.59 11.45
N ALA A 217 1.89 13.56 10.67
CA ALA A 217 1.67 12.49 9.69
C ALA A 217 2.64 12.57 8.51
N SER A 218 2.89 13.77 7.99
CA SER A 218 3.89 13.98 6.93
C SER A 218 5.27 13.52 7.40
N GLU A 219 5.65 13.85 8.63
CA GLU A 219 6.91 13.39 9.24
C GLU A 219 6.95 11.85 9.35
N ALA A 220 5.88 11.22 9.83
CA ALA A 220 5.80 9.77 9.95
C ALA A 220 5.91 9.05 8.59
N CYS A 221 5.20 9.55 7.57
CA CYS A 221 5.27 9.03 6.20
C CYS A 221 6.68 9.19 5.60
N VAL A 222 7.29 10.37 5.73
CA VAL A 222 8.64 10.63 5.20
C VAL A 222 9.69 9.77 5.92
N ASN A 223 9.56 9.57 7.24
CA ASN A 223 10.43 8.65 7.99
C ASN A 223 10.31 7.21 7.46
N ALA A 224 9.11 6.76 7.12
CA ALA A 224 8.91 5.44 6.50
C ALA A 224 9.59 5.36 5.14
N LEU A 225 9.39 6.35 4.26
CA LEU A 225 9.99 6.43 2.93
C LEU A 225 11.53 6.43 2.97
N LEU A 226 12.11 7.06 3.99
CA LEU A 226 13.56 7.06 4.23
C LEU A 226 14.11 5.71 4.74
N GLY A 227 13.25 4.74 5.05
CA GLY A 227 13.64 3.47 5.66
C GLY A 227 14.09 3.60 7.11
N ASN A 228 13.73 4.70 7.79
CA ASN A 228 14.03 4.87 9.20
C ASN A 228 13.20 3.89 10.05
N GLU A 229 13.73 3.54 11.22
CA GLU A 229 12.95 2.80 12.20
C GLU A 229 11.79 3.68 12.68
N LEU A 230 10.57 3.17 12.53
CA LEU A 230 9.37 3.85 12.97
C LEU A 230 9.13 3.59 14.45
N GLU A 231 8.58 4.57 15.15
CA GLU A 231 8.10 4.34 16.51
C GLU A 231 7.07 3.20 16.52
N PRO A 232 7.21 2.24 17.44
CA PRO A 232 6.29 1.11 17.50
C PRO A 232 4.88 1.60 17.83
N LEU A 233 3.89 0.97 17.21
CA LEU A 233 2.49 1.15 17.61
C LEU A 233 2.32 0.71 19.08
N PRO A 234 1.45 1.38 19.86
CA PRO A 234 1.13 0.96 21.21
C PRO A 234 0.76 -0.52 21.27
N LYS A 235 1.33 -1.26 22.23
CA LYS A 235 1.11 -2.72 22.35
C LYS A 235 -0.37 -3.07 22.47
N ASP A 236 -1.16 -2.20 23.09
CA ASP A 236 -2.59 -2.42 23.28
C ASP A 236 -3.36 -2.42 21.95
N ILE A 237 -2.91 -1.70 20.91
CA ILE A 237 -3.53 -1.73 19.58
C ILE A 237 -3.38 -3.12 18.95
N LEU A 238 -2.25 -3.80 19.17
CA LEU A 238 -2.00 -5.16 18.65
C LEU A 238 -2.98 -6.18 19.23
N HIS A 239 -3.53 -5.92 20.42
CA HIS A 239 -4.47 -6.82 21.10
C HIS A 239 -5.92 -6.40 20.94
N GLN A 240 -6.19 -5.23 20.38
CA GLN A 240 -7.54 -4.76 20.13
C GLN A 240 -8.12 -5.40 18.87
N THR A 241 -9.44 -5.59 18.90
CA THR A 241 -10.22 -5.99 17.73
C THR A 241 -10.89 -4.75 17.14
N PRO A 242 -11.05 -4.67 15.81
CA PRO A 242 -11.81 -3.59 15.18
C PRO A 242 -13.22 -3.49 15.78
N ASN A 243 -13.75 -2.28 15.86
CA ASN A 243 -15.13 -2.08 16.28
C ASN A 243 -16.12 -2.76 15.31
N MET A 244 -17.34 -3.04 15.79
CA MET A 244 -18.32 -3.82 15.01
C MET A 244 -18.73 -3.16 13.69
N ASN A 245 -18.79 -1.82 13.64
CA ASN A 245 -19.12 -1.09 12.42
C ASN A 245 -18.04 -1.31 11.34
N ALA A 246 -16.77 -1.31 11.75
CA ALA A 246 -15.66 -1.63 10.87
C ALA A 246 -15.70 -3.08 10.39
N VAL A 247 -15.95 -4.03 11.29
CA VAL A 247 -16.09 -5.46 10.93
C VAL A 247 -17.21 -5.65 9.90
N THR A 248 -18.37 -5.06 10.12
CA THR A 248 -19.50 -5.14 9.18
C THR A 248 -19.17 -4.49 7.85
N SER A 249 -18.50 -3.34 7.85
CA SER A 249 -18.05 -2.66 6.63
C SER A 249 -17.10 -3.56 5.83
N LEU A 250 -16.06 -4.11 6.47
CA LEU A 250 -15.09 -5.02 5.85
C LEU A 250 -15.74 -6.31 5.31
N GLN A 251 -16.67 -6.90 6.05
CA GLN A 251 -17.41 -8.08 5.58
C GLN A 251 -18.18 -7.79 4.28
N LYS A 252 -18.87 -6.65 4.21
CA LYS A 252 -19.59 -6.22 2.99
C LYS A 252 -18.64 -6.04 1.81
N ILE A 253 -17.47 -5.43 2.03
CA ILE A 253 -16.44 -5.25 1.00
C ILE A 253 -15.90 -6.61 0.52
N ILE A 254 -15.57 -7.50 1.44
CA ILE A 254 -15.10 -8.86 1.15
C ILE A 254 -16.15 -9.64 0.35
N GLU A 255 -17.44 -9.49 0.66
CA GLU A 255 -18.53 -10.12 -0.10
C GLU A 255 -18.54 -9.67 -1.57
N PHE A 256 -18.38 -8.37 -1.84
CA PHE A 256 -18.31 -7.87 -3.21
C PHE A 256 -17.01 -8.30 -3.91
N GLN A 257 -15.87 -8.15 -3.24
CA GLN A 257 -14.54 -8.31 -3.86
C GLN A 257 -14.07 -9.76 -3.99
N SER A 258 -14.58 -10.68 -3.16
CA SER A 258 -14.24 -12.12 -3.25
C SER A 258 -14.68 -12.78 -4.57
N LYS A 259 -15.54 -12.11 -5.35
CA LYS A 259 -15.92 -12.51 -6.71
C LYS A 259 -14.79 -12.29 -7.72
N TYR A 260 -13.89 -11.34 -7.44
CA TYR A 260 -12.84 -10.89 -8.34
C TYR A 260 -11.43 -11.28 -7.85
N TRP A 261 -11.22 -11.33 -6.53
CA TRP A 261 -9.91 -11.54 -5.91
C TRP A 261 -9.88 -12.80 -5.04
N LYS A 262 -8.94 -13.71 -5.31
CA LYS A 262 -8.82 -14.99 -4.56
C LYS A 262 -8.23 -14.81 -3.18
N SER A 263 -7.41 -13.78 -3.01
CA SER A 263 -6.75 -13.36 -1.77
C SER A 263 -7.74 -12.79 -0.75
N VAL A 264 -8.88 -12.28 -1.20
CA VAL A 264 -9.95 -11.74 -0.36
C VAL A 264 -10.98 -12.82 -0.11
N ARG A 265 -11.02 -13.34 1.11
CA ARG A 265 -11.98 -14.36 1.52
C ARG A 265 -12.66 -13.95 2.81
N MET A 266 -13.91 -14.38 2.97
CA MET A 266 -14.57 -14.32 4.27
C MET A 266 -13.79 -15.19 5.25
N VAL A 267 -12.98 -14.55 6.08
CA VAL A 267 -12.45 -15.20 7.27
C VAL A 267 -13.60 -15.26 8.25
N ALA A 268 -13.97 -16.46 8.69
CA ALA A 268 -14.88 -16.61 9.82
C ALA A 268 -14.26 -15.86 10.99
N VAL A 269 -14.87 -14.75 11.42
CA VAL A 269 -14.37 -13.93 12.53
C VAL A 269 -14.21 -14.85 13.74
N PRO A 270 -12.99 -15.19 14.17
CA PRO A 270 -12.84 -15.92 15.41
C PRO A 270 -13.31 -14.98 16.51
N ARG A 271 -14.18 -15.46 17.41
CA ARG A 271 -14.55 -14.71 18.60
C ARG A 271 -13.26 -14.39 19.38
N GLY A 272 -12.76 -13.16 19.28
CA GLY A 272 -11.65 -12.64 20.10
C GLY A 272 -10.22 -12.77 19.53
N CYS A 273 -9.98 -12.60 18.23
CA CYS A 273 -8.60 -12.58 17.71
C CYS A 273 -8.02 -11.16 17.59
N ALA A 274 -7.06 -10.87 18.47
CA ALA A 274 -6.05 -9.83 18.33
C ALA A 274 -5.33 -9.90 16.97
N LEU A 275 -4.82 -8.77 16.50
CA LEU A 275 -3.91 -8.72 15.35
C LEU A 275 -2.72 -9.65 15.62
N PRO A 276 -2.35 -10.56 14.69
CA PRO A 276 -1.12 -11.32 14.84
C PRO A 276 0.03 -10.32 14.94
N GLY A 277 0.69 -10.28 16.10
CA GLY A 277 1.91 -9.51 16.27
C GLY A 277 2.87 -9.89 15.15
N ALA A 278 3.44 -8.89 14.49
CA ALA A 278 4.37 -9.07 13.39
C ALA A 278 5.49 -10.05 13.76
N GLN A 279 5.32 -11.31 13.41
CA GLN A 279 6.42 -12.24 13.22
C GLN A 279 6.83 -12.10 11.76
N LEU A 280 7.72 -11.14 11.53
CA LEU A 280 8.79 -11.31 10.55
C LEU A 280 9.61 -12.51 11.03
N GLN A 281 9.15 -13.72 10.73
CA GLN A 281 9.94 -14.92 10.89
C GLN A 281 10.48 -15.25 9.52
N GLU A 282 11.80 -15.15 9.42
CA GLU A 282 12.63 -15.46 8.25
C GLU A 282 12.10 -16.67 7.49
N GLU A 283 11.87 -16.50 6.19
CA GLU A 283 11.79 -17.60 5.23
C GLU A 283 13.18 -18.24 5.09
N THR A 284 13.60 -18.98 6.11
CA THR A 284 14.75 -19.90 6.05
C THR A 284 14.33 -21.26 6.58
N GLU A 285 13.29 -21.86 6.01
CA GLU A 285 12.98 -23.27 6.30
C GLU A 285 12.07 -23.91 5.23
N THR A 286 12.41 -23.78 3.95
CA THR A 286 11.84 -24.63 2.87
C THR A 286 12.87 -25.20 1.90
N VAL A 287 14.17 -24.99 2.12
CA VAL A 287 15.24 -25.56 1.27
C VAL A 287 15.83 -26.87 1.84
N SER A 288 15.49 -27.28 3.07
CA SER A 288 16.07 -28.49 3.69
C SER A 288 15.25 -29.78 3.57
N ALA A 289 14.17 -29.81 2.77
CA ALA A 289 13.29 -30.99 2.66
C ALA A 289 13.41 -31.78 1.34
N LEU A 290 14.47 -31.57 0.56
CA LEU A 290 14.77 -32.37 -0.65
C LEU A 290 16.14 -33.06 -0.63
N ALA A 291 16.87 -33.02 0.49
CA ALA A 291 18.17 -33.68 0.63
C ALA A 291 18.14 -34.73 1.75
N SER A 292 17.27 -35.74 1.65
CA SER A 292 17.34 -36.96 2.47
C SER A 292 16.49 -38.08 1.86
N LEU A 293 16.95 -38.61 0.73
CA LEU A 293 16.56 -39.94 0.24
C LEU A 293 17.81 -40.63 -0.33
N THR A 294 18.61 -41.24 0.54
CA THR A 294 19.60 -42.25 0.14
C THR A 294 19.72 -43.32 1.23
N VAL A 295 19.33 -44.54 0.85
CA VAL A 295 19.70 -45.87 1.37
C VAL A 295 19.45 -46.80 0.19
N ASP A 296 20.22 -47.81 -0.18
CA ASP A 296 21.54 -48.35 0.15
C ASP A 296 21.79 -49.34 -1.01
N VAL A 297 22.97 -49.37 -1.63
CA VAL A 297 23.39 -50.54 -2.43
C VAL A 297 24.89 -50.78 -2.22
N GLU A 298 25.18 -52.02 -1.85
CA GLU A 298 26.48 -52.59 -1.47
C GLU A 298 27.58 -52.51 -2.55
N GLN A 299 28.84 -52.50 -2.10
CA GLN A 299 30.06 -52.64 -2.91
C GLN A 299 30.18 -54.04 -3.57
N PRO A 300 30.97 -54.19 -4.63
CA PRO A 300 32.34 -54.71 -4.42
C PRO A 300 33.46 -54.22 -5.36
N PHE A 301 34.65 -54.07 -4.77
CA PHE A 301 36.01 -54.40 -5.26
C PHE A 301 36.72 -53.69 -6.45
N ALA A 302 37.96 -53.27 -6.12
CA ALA A 302 39.27 -53.42 -6.80
C ALA A 302 39.88 -52.29 -7.67
N GLN A 303 41.08 -51.86 -7.21
CA GLN A 303 42.37 -51.49 -7.88
C GLN A 303 42.29 -50.82 -9.28
N ASP A 304 43.01 -49.75 -9.60
CA ASP A 304 44.46 -49.55 -9.49
C ASP A 304 44.76 -48.07 -9.86
N ASP A 305 45.74 -47.43 -9.22
CA ASP A 305 46.11 -46.04 -9.52
C ASP A 305 47.61 -45.96 -9.81
N SER A 306 47.95 -45.62 -11.06
CA SER A 306 49.32 -45.34 -11.47
C SER A 306 49.45 -43.91 -11.98
N ARG A 307 50.12 -43.11 -11.15
CA ARG A 307 51.00 -41.95 -11.42
C ARG A 307 51.00 -41.37 -12.86
N THR A 308 50.92 -40.04 -12.99
CA THR A 308 52.10 -39.15 -13.04
C THR A 308 51.71 -37.66 -13.19
N ALA A 309 52.55 -36.82 -12.62
CA ALA A 309 52.45 -35.36 -12.48
C ALA A 309 53.01 -34.59 -13.70
N GLY A 310 52.65 -33.31 -13.82
CA GLY A 310 53.45 -32.32 -14.56
C GLY A 310 52.69 -31.10 -15.11
N GLU A 311 52.55 -30.04 -14.30
CA GLU A 311 52.49 -28.62 -14.76
C GLU A 311 53.94 -28.09 -14.98
N PRO A 312 54.25 -26.83 -15.40
CA PRO A 312 53.40 -25.66 -15.77
C PRO A 312 53.84 -24.85 -17.03
N MET A 313 53.06 -23.80 -17.30
CA MET A 313 53.22 -22.52 -18.04
C MET A 313 54.54 -22.12 -18.74
N GLU A 314 54.41 -21.50 -19.92
CA GLU A 314 55.40 -20.57 -20.50
C GLU A 314 54.73 -19.29 -21.06
N GLU A 315 55.48 -18.19 -20.93
CA GLU A 315 55.22 -16.78 -21.27
C GLU A 315 55.40 -16.46 -22.77
N GLU A 316 54.77 -15.39 -23.24
CA GLU A 316 54.97 -14.75 -24.56
C GLU A 316 56.26 -13.91 -24.63
N PRO A 317 56.86 -13.71 -25.83
CA PRO A 317 57.82 -12.64 -26.07
C PRO A 317 57.26 -11.46 -26.89
N ALA A 318 57.94 -10.33 -26.70
CA ALA A 318 57.65 -8.98 -27.14
C ALA A 318 57.76 -8.68 -28.64
N LEU A 319 57.05 -7.62 -29.07
CA LEU A 319 57.53 -6.53 -29.94
C LEU A 319 56.86 -5.21 -29.55
#